data_AF-A0A7Y5SQ29-F1
#
_entry.id   AF-A0A7Y5SQ29-F1
#
_cell.length_a   1.000
_cell.length_b   1.000
_cell.length_c   1.000
_cell.angle_alpha   90.00
_cell.angle_beta   90.00
_cell.angle_gamma   90.00
#
_symmetry.space_group_name_H-M   'P 1'
#
loop_
_entity.id
_entity.type
_entity.pdbx_description
1 polymer ?
#
loop_
_entity_poly.entity_id
_entity_poly.type
_entity_poly.pdbx_seq_one_letter_code
_entity_poly.pdbx_strand_id
1 'polypeptide(L)' 'MNTMKILITGAAGRLGPRLAKKLEADHDLVLGDLQTISDPRFVRMDVMDLEAVRAAMCGDVADPR' A
#
# COMPACT_ATOMS: atom_id res chain seq x y z
N MET A 1 15.51 2.64 -15.41
CA MET A 1 15.29 2.10 -14.04
C MET A 1 14.14 1.12 -14.13
N ASN A 2 14.26 -0.07 -13.54
CA ASN A 2 13.15 -1.02 -13.53
C ASN A 2 12.14 -0.60 -12.47
N THR A 3 10.94 -0.25 -12.91
CA THR A 3 9.79 -0.02 -12.03
C THR A 3 9.43 -1.35 -11.35
N MET A 4 9.21 -1.29 -10.04
CA MET A 4 8.72 -2.41 -9.23
C MET A 4 7.40 -2.01 -8.58
N LYS A 5 6.58 -3.00 -8.24
CA LYS A 5 5.40 -2.82 -7.40
C LYS A 5 5.77 -3.05 -5.94
N ILE A 6 5.54 -2.05 -5.09
CA ILE A 6 5.93 -2.08 -3.67
C ILE A 6 4.70 -1.90 -2.81
N LEU A 7 4.46 -2.87 -1.91
CA LEU A 7 3.51 -2.73 -0.82
C LEU A 7 4.20 -2.09 0.39
N ILE A 8 3.69 -0.96 0.85
CA ILE A 8 4.12 -0.31 2.10
C ILE A 8 3.08 -0.65 3.18
N THR A 9 3.48 -1.35 4.23
CA THR A 9 2.61 -1.65 5.39
C THR A 9 2.74 -0.58 6.47
N GLY A 10 1.65 -0.24 7.16
CA GLY A 10 1.66 0.87 8.13
C GLY A 10 1.82 2.23 7.43
N ALA A 11 1.31 2.32 6.20
CA ALA A 11 1.49 3.47 5.31
C ALA A 11 0.82 4.76 5.82
N ALA A 12 -0.16 4.67 6.73
CA ALA A 12 -0.78 5.84 7.36
C ALA A 12 0.04 6.33 8.56
N GLY A 13 1.00 5.53 9.02
CA GLY A 13 1.89 5.87 10.13
C GLY A 13 2.89 6.98 9.80
N ARG A 14 3.65 7.40 10.81
CA ARG A 14 4.60 8.53 10.74
C ARG A 14 5.58 8.48 9.55
N LEU A 15 6.01 7.29 9.14
CA LEU A 15 7.01 7.13 8.08
C LEU A 15 6.39 6.90 6.69
N GLY A 16 5.15 6.42 6.63
CA GLY A 16 4.52 6.03 5.37
C GLY A 16 4.47 7.16 4.33
N PRO A 17 3.97 8.36 4.65
CA PRO A 17 3.94 9.48 3.69
C PRO A 17 5.34 9.91 3.21
N ARG A 18 6.36 9.80 4.08
CA ARG A 18 7.75 10.14 3.74
C ARG A 18 8.37 9.11 2.79
N LEU A 19 8.08 7.84 3.04
CA LEU A 19 8.57 6.74 2.22
C LEU A 19 7.87 6.73 0.86
N ALA A 20 6.54 6.90 0.84
CA ALA A 20 5.76 6.97 -0.39
C ALA A 20 6.26 8.09 -1.31
N LYS A 21 6.42 9.32 -0.79
CA LYS A 21 6.96 10.44 -1.56
C LYS A 21 8.35 10.18 -2.16
N LYS A 22 9.19 9.40 -1.47
CA LYS A 22 10.55 9.09 -1.93
C LYS A 22 10.55 8.01 -3.04
N LEU A 23 9.57 7.11 -3.05
CA LEU A 23 9.55 5.95 -3.94
C LEU A 23 8.58 6.09 -5.12
N GLU A 24 7.56 6.95 -5.02
CA GLU A 24 6.49 7.09 -6.03
C GLU A 24 6.97 7.57 -7.41
N ALA A 25 8.15 8.19 -7.48
CA ALA A 25 8.76 8.62 -8.73
C ALA A 25 9.32 7.45 -9.57
N ASP A 26 9.72 6.36 -8.90
CA ASP A 26 10.47 5.25 -9.51
C ASP A 26 9.70 3.92 -9.46
N HIS A 27 8.66 3.83 -8.63
CA HIS A 27 7.95 2.60 -8.31
C HIS A 27 6.42 2.78 -8.28
N ASP A 28 5.69 1.71 -8.60
CA ASP A 28 4.25 1.63 -8.36
C ASP A 28 4.00 1.23 -6.90
N LEU A 29 3.20 2.01 -6.17
CA LEU A 29 3.03 1.86 -4.74
C LEU A 29 1.62 1.45 -4.36
N VAL A 30 1.51 0.42 -3.52
CA VAL A 30 0.29 0.06 -2.79
C VAL A 30 0.48 0.46 -1.33
N LEU A 31 -0.42 1.30 -0.80
CA LEU A 31 -0.31 1.81 0.58
C LEU A 31 -1.25 1.02 1.49
N GLY A 32 -0.72 0.00 2.17
CA GLY A 32 -1.47 -0.86 3.07
C GLY A 32 -1.48 -0.34 4.51
N ASP A 33 -2.66 -0.22 5.11
CA ASP A 33 -2.80 0.08 6.53
C ASP A 33 -4.11 -0.49 7.10
N LEU A 34 -4.15 -0.74 8.41
CA LEU A 34 -5.35 -1.18 9.10
C LEU A 34 -6.43 -0.09 9.06
N GLN A 35 -6.01 1.18 9.08
CA GLN A 35 -6.88 2.33 8.89
C GLN A 35 -6.41 3.14 7.69
N THR A 36 -7.28 3.30 6.70
CA THR A 36 -7.01 4.11 5.51
C THR A 36 -7.23 5.58 5.81
N ILE A 37 -6.35 6.43 5.28
CA ILE A 37 -6.59 7.88 5.16
C ILE A 37 -7.24 8.18 3.80
N SER A 38 -7.75 9.41 3.63
CA SER A 38 -8.40 9.84 2.37
C SER A 38 -7.39 10.02 1.22
N ASP A 39 -6.80 8.94 0.75
CA ASP A 39 -5.91 8.85 -0.42
C ASP A 39 -6.26 7.57 -1.19
N PRO A 40 -6.56 7.64 -2.49
CA PRO A 40 -7.05 6.50 -3.29
C PRO A 40 -6.01 5.38 -3.46
N ARG A 41 -4.74 5.62 -3.14
CA ARG A 41 -3.69 4.58 -3.13
C ARG A 41 -3.74 3.71 -1.88
N PHE A 42 -4.51 4.11 -0.87
CA PHE A 42 -4.65 3.35 0.36
C PHE A 42 -5.59 2.18 0.20
N VAL A 43 -5.10 1.04 0.66
CA VAL A 43 -5.84 -0.20 0.79
C VAL A 43 -5.95 -0.52 2.26
N ARG A 44 -7.18 -0.77 2.71
CA ARG A 44 -7.42 -1.31 4.06
C ARG A 44 -6.89 -2.73 4.08
N MET A 45 -5.93 -3.01 4.95
CA MET A 45 -5.29 -4.31 5.05
C MET A 45 -4.86 -4.57 6.49
N ASP A 46 -5.25 -5.71 7.03
CA ASP A 46 -4.65 -6.25 8.26
C ASP A 46 -3.46 -7.13 7.89
N VAL A 47 -2.28 -6.86 8.44
CA VAL A 47 -1.06 -7.66 8.21
C VAL A 47 -1.16 -9.06 8.83
N MET A 48 -2.09 -9.26 9.77
CA MET A 48 -2.39 -10.57 10.37
C MET A 48 -3.29 -11.43 9.48
N ASP A 49 -3.96 -10.83 8.48
CA ASP A 49 -4.73 -11.54 7.47
C ASP A 49 -3.85 -11.84 6.25
N LEU A 50 -3.35 -13.07 6.17
CA LEU A 50 -2.44 -13.52 5.11
C LEU A 50 -3.08 -13.47 3.71
N GLU A 51 -4.40 -13.64 3.60
CA GLU A 51 -5.09 -13.54 2.30
C GLU A 51 -5.17 -12.08 1.85
N ALA A 52 -5.48 -11.17 2.77
CA ALA A 52 -5.47 -9.73 2.49
C ALA A 52 -4.08 -9.23 2.07
N VAL A 53 -3.02 -9.69 2.75
CA VAL A 53 -1.64 -9.35 2.38
C VAL A 53 -1.29 -9.89 0.99
N ARG A 54 -1.68 -11.13 0.68
CA ARG A 54 -1.44 -11.73 -0.64
C ARG A 54 -2.16 -10.94 -1.74
N ALA A 55 -3.43 -10.59 -1.54
CA ALA A 55 -4.21 -9.79 -2.49
C ALA A 55 -3.54 -8.41 -2.71
N ALA A 56 -3.08 -7.75 -1.65
CA ALA A 56 -2.37 -6.47 -1.74
C ALA A 56 -1.04 -6.57 -2.49
N MET A 57 -0.27 -7.64 -2.28
CA MET A 57 0.99 -7.89 -3.00
C MET A 57 0.78 -8.12 -4.51
N CYS A 58 -0.29 -8.84 -4.88
CA CYS A 58 -0.64 -9.08 -6.28
C CYS A 58 -1.32 -7.84 -6.92
N GLY A 59 -1.87 -6.94 -6.10
CA GLY A 59 -2.70 -5.84 -6.56
C GLY A 59 -4.12 -6.27 -6.93
N ASP A 60 -4.53 -7.45 -6.47
CA ASP A 60 -5.88 -8.00 -6.63
C ASP A 60 -6.80 -7.50 -5.52
N VAL A 61 -6.55 -6.29 -5.01
CA VAL A 61 -7.37 -5.71 -3.97
C VAL A 61 -8.69 -5.32 -4.63
N ALA A 62 -9.75 -6.04 -4.27
CA ALA A 62 -11.11 -5.64 -4.63
C ALA A 62 -11.31 -4.20 -4.13
N ASP A 63 -11.39 -3.27 -5.08
CA ASP A 63 -11.81 -1.89 -4.89
C ASP A 63 -13.11 -1.88 -4.08
N PRO A 64 -13.09 -1.51 -2.78
CA PRO A 64 -14.30 -1.39 -1.99
C PRO A 64 -14.83 0.03 -2.24
N ARG A 65 -15.28 0.31 -3.47
CA ARG A 65 -16.24 1.39 -3.67
C ARG A 65 -17.53 1.08 -2.92
#